data_AF-A0A2Y9G1G7-F1
#
_entry.id   AF-A0A2Y9G1G7-F1
#
_cell.length_a   1.000
_cell.length_b   1.000
_cell.length_c   1.000
_cell.angle_alpha   90.00
_cell.angle_beta   90.00
_cell.angle_gamma   90.00
#
_symmetry.space_group_name_H-M   'P 1'
#
loop_
_entity.id
_entity.type
_entity.pdbx_description
1 polymer ?
#
loop_
_entity_poly.entity_id
_entity_poly.type
_entity_poly.pdbx_seq_one_letter_code
_entity_poly.pdbx_strand_id
1 'polypeptide(L)'
;MAAYSYRTGAAPAPGAALPDQSFLWNVFQRVDKDRSGVISDNELQQALSNGTWTPFNPVTVRSIISMFDRENKAGVNFSEFTGVWKYITDWQNVFRTYDRDNSGMIDKNELKQALSGYRLSDQFHDILIRKFDRQGRGQIAFDDFIQGCIVLQRLTDIFRRYDTDQDGWIQVSYEQYLSMVFSIV
;
A
#
# COMPACT_ATOMS: atom_id res chain seq x y z
N MET A 1 -20.64 -3.29 -26.62
CA MET A 1 -20.45 -3.03 -25.18
C MET A 1 -19.10 -2.37 -25.02
N ALA A 2 -18.99 -1.33 -24.18
CA ALA A 2 -17.71 -0.64 -23.97
C ALA A 2 -16.86 -1.44 -22.98
N ALA A 3 -15.59 -1.71 -23.32
CA ALA A 3 -14.66 -2.39 -22.43
C ALA A 3 -14.47 -1.60 -21.11
N TYR A 4 -14.49 -2.32 -20.00
CA TYR A 4 -14.22 -1.86 -18.67
C TYR A 4 -12.71 -1.60 -18.54
N SER A 5 -12.34 -0.32 -18.64
CA SER A 5 -10.95 0.09 -18.48
C SER A 5 -10.56 0.05 -17.01
N TYR A 6 -9.73 -0.92 -16.65
CA TYR A 6 -9.08 -1.00 -15.35
C TYR A 6 -7.89 -0.06 -15.29
N ARG A 7 -8.06 1.17 -14.80
CA ARG A 7 -6.92 2.04 -14.50
C ARG A 7 -6.48 1.83 -13.06
N THR A 8 -5.20 2.05 -12.81
CA THR A 8 -4.65 2.11 -11.46
C THR A 8 -4.99 3.46 -10.85
N GLY A 9 -5.41 3.47 -9.57
CA GLY A 9 -5.62 4.71 -8.80
C GLY A 9 -4.29 5.29 -8.33
N ALA A 10 -4.23 5.76 -7.09
CA ALA A 10 -3.12 6.41 -6.40
C ALA A 10 -1.77 5.64 -6.34
N ALA A 11 -1.54 4.63 -7.17
CA ALA A 11 -0.25 3.94 -7.24
C ALA A 11 0.86 4.96 -7.53
N PRO A 12 1.94 4.98 -6.72
CA PRO A 12 3.04 5.91 -6.94
C PRO A 12 3.68 5.70 -8.32
N ALA A 13 3.81 6.79 -9.08
CA ALA A 13 4.64 6.82 -10.28
C ALA A 13 6.13 6.91 -9.87
N PRO A 14 7.06 6.29 -10.62
CA PRO A 14 8.49 6.42 -10.32
C PRO A 14 8.94 7.87 -10.57
N GLY A 15 8.91 8.70 -9.52
CA GLY A 15 9.12 10.14 -9.63
C GLY A 15 10.16 10.71 -8.68
N ALA A 16 10.31 10.16 -7.45
CA ALA A 16 11.34 10.65 -6.55
C ALA A 16 12.71 10.07 -6.92
N ALA A 17 13.68 10.96 -7.18
CA ALA A 17 15.09 10.59 -7.20
C ALA A 17 15.47 10.03 -5.82
N LEU A 18 16.20 8.93 -5.82
CA LEU A 18 16.74 8.40 -4.58
C LEU A 18 17.76 9.39 -4.00
N PRO A 19 17.76 9.61 -2.67
CA PRO A 19 18.86 10.27 -2.00
C PRO A 19 20.18 9.54 -2.28
N ASP A 20 21.30 10.20 -1.97
CA ASP A 20 22.61 9.58 -2.08
C ASP A 20 22.73 8.32 -1.20
N GLN A 21 23.57 7.38 -1.65
CA GLN A 21 23.73 6.10 -0.94
C GLN A 21 24.27 6.29 0.49
N SER A 22 25.09 7.32 0.75
CA SER A 22 25.63 7.59 2.08
C SER A 22 24.52 8.03 3.03
N PHE A 23 23.59 8.88 2.59
CA PHE A 23 22.40 9.22 3.36
C PHE A 23 21.56 7.98 3.66
N LEU A 24 21.26 7.16 2.64
CA LEU A 24 20.45 5.95 2.83
C LEU A 24 21.12 4.96 3.78
N TRP A 25 22.45 4.83 3.71
CA TRP A 25 23.22 4.00 4.63
C TRP A 25 23.13 4.51 6.06
N ASN A 26 23.26 5.82 6.28
CA ASN A 26 23.09 6.42 7.61
C ASN A 26 21.69 6.20 8.17
N VAL A 27 20.65 6.26 7.33
CA VAL A 27 19.27 5.94 7.74
C VAL A 27 19.17 4.47 8.09
N PHE A 28 19.66 3.57 7.23
CA PHE A 28 19.63 2.13 7.45
C PHE A 28 20.22 1.77 8.81
N GLN A 29 21.41 2.28 9.13
CA GLN A 29 22.09 2.04 10.41
C GLN A 29 21.34 2.57 11.64
N ARG A 30 20.43 3.54 11.48
CA ARG A 30 19.58 4.03 12.58
C ARG A 30 18.33 3.17 12.77
N VAL A 31 17.85 2.56 11.70
CA VAL A 31 16.67 1.68 11.72
C VAL A 31 17.07 0.28 12.19
N ASP A 32 18.19 -0.25 11.69
CA ASP A 32 18.82 -1.51 12.14
C ASP A 32 19.44 -1.31 13.54
N LYS A 33 18.61 -1.52 14.57
CA LYS A 33 18.95 -1.23 15.97
C LYS A 33 19.85 -2.31 16.55
N ASP A 34 19.62 -3.57 16.17
CA ASP A 34 20.43 -4.69 16.63
C ASP A 34 21.74 -4.86 15.84
N ARG A 35 21.89 -4.12 14.73
CA ARG A 35 23.06 -4.12 13.84
C ARG A 35 23.31 -5.48 13.20
N SER A 36 22.24 -6.21 12.95
CA SER A 36 22.27 -7.50 12.26
C SER A 36 22.59 -7.36 10.76
N GLY A 37 22.46 -6.15 10.20
CA GLY A 37 22.56 -5.91 8.76
C GLY A 37 21.26 -6.24 8.01
N VAL A 38 20.17 -6.55 8.73
CA VAL A 38 18.84 -6.84 8.19
C VAL A 38 17.80 -6.12 9.05
N ILE A 39 17.02 -5.23 8.43
CA ILE A 39 15.92 -4.56 9.12
C ILE A 39 14.72 -5.53 9.22
N SER A 40 14.32 -5.82 10.45
CA SER A 40 13.14 -6.63 10.79
C SER A 40 11.83 -5.82 10.69
N ASP A 41 10.69 -6.54 10.70
CA ASP A 41 9.35 -5.92 10.82
C ASP A 41 9.26 -4.95 12.01
N ASN A 42 9.78 -5.34 13.17
CA ASN A 42 9.70 -4.52 14.37
C ASN A 42 10.54 -3.23 14.26
N GLU A 43 11.73 -3.32 13.68
CA GLU A 43 12.62 -2.17 13.48
C GLU A 43 12.03 -1.18 12.48
N LEU A 44 11.51 -1.69 11.36
CA LEU A 44 10.84 -0.86 10.37
C LEU A 44 9.59 -0.20 10.98
N GLN A 45 8.76 -0.95 11.72
CA GLN A 45 7.58 -0.40 12.37
C GLN A 45 7.91 0.74 13.34
N GLN A 46 8.98 0.59 14.13
CA GLN A 46 9.41 1.61 15.08
C GLN A 46 10.02 2.85 14.40
N ALA A 47 10.56 2.69 13.19
CA ALA A 47 11.14 3.79 12.43
C ALA A 47 10.09 4.60 11.65
N LEU A 48 8.93 4.03 11.35
CA LEU A 48 7.88 4.68 10.58
C LEU A 48 6.87 5.41 11.48
N SER A 49 6.49 6.61 11.05
CA SER A 49 5.41 7.38 11.66
C SER A 49 4.22 7.46 10.71
N ASN A 50 3.01 7.28 11.25
CA ASN A 50 1.75 7.46 10.52
C ASN A 50 1.09 8.82 10.76
N GLY A 51 1.75 9.73 11.51
CA GLY A 51 1.21 11.06 11.83
C GLY A 51 0.15 11.09 12.93
N THR A 52 -0.22 9.96 13.53
CA THR A 52 -1.30 9.86 14.55
C THR A 52 -0.81 9.57 15.96
N TRP A 53 0.51 9.54 16.19
CA TRP A 53 1.15 9.09 17.44
C TRP A 53 0.80 7.66 17.88
N THR A 54 0.23 6.85 16.97
CA THR A 54 0.03 5.42 17.18
C THR A 54 1.08 4.62 16.41
N PRO A 55 1.38 3.37 16.82
CA PRO A 55 2.29 2.51 16.07
C PRO A 55 1.82 2.32 14.62
N PHE A 56 2.76 2.37 13.67
CA PHE A 56 2.50 2.10 12.27
C PHE A 56 1.84 0.72 12.10
N ASN A 57 0.91 0.59 11.15
CA ASN A 57 0.17 -0.64 10.92
C ASN A 57 1.12 -1.84 10.67
N PRO A 58 1.14 -2.86 11.55
CA PRO A 58 2.05 -4.00 11.39
C PRO A 58 1.75 -4.81 10.12
N VAL A 59 0.50 -4.83 9.66
CA VAL A 59 0.11 -5.50 8.40
C VAL A 59 0.72 -4.76 7.20
N THR A 60 0.73 -3.43 7.23
CA THR A 60 1.38 -2.61 6.20
C THR A 60 2.88 -2.81 6.19
N VAL A 61 3.52 -2.81 7.37
CA VAL A 61 4.96 -3.10 7.50
C VAL A 61 5.30 -4.46 6.90
N ARG A 62 4.55 -5.50 7.29
CA ARG A 62 4.76 -6.86 6.79
C ARG A 62 4.59 -6.94 5.28
N SER A 63 3.55 -6.27 4.75
CA SER A 63 3.31 -6.20 3.30
C SER A 63 4.49 -5.56 2.59
N ILE A 64 4.99 -4.42 3.08
CA ILE A 64 6.15 -3.73 2.50
C ILE A 64 7.39 -4.62 2.53
N ILE A 65 7.73 -5.23 3.67
CA ILE A 65 8.90 -6.12 3.75
C ILE A 65 8.77 -7.28 2.77
N SER A 66 7.61 -7.94 2.72
CA SER A 66 7.39 -9.09 1.83
C SER A 66 7.50 -8.76 0.34
N MET A 67 7.27 -7.50 -0.06
CA MET A 67 7.42 -7.06 -1.45
C MET A 67 8.90 -6.92 -1.87
N PHE A 68 9.81 -6.73 -0.91
CA PHE A 68 11.23 -6.45 -1.17
C PHE A 68 12.18 -7.53 -0.65
N ASP A 69 11.77 -8.35 0.31
CA ASP A 69 12.54 -9.48 0.82
C ASP A 69 12.58 -10.62 -0.21
N ARG A 70 13.68 -10.70 -0.96
CA ARG A 70 13.85 -11.72 -2.02
C ARG A 70 14.34 -13.06 -1.48
N GLU A 71 14.83 -13.08 -0.25
CA GLU A 71 15.52 -14.22 0.36
C GLU A 71 14.66 -14.90 1.45
N ASN A 72 13.44 -14.41 1.68
CA ASN A 72 12.52 -14.90 2.70
C ASN A 72 13.16 -14.95 4.10
N LYS A 73 13.99 -13.95 4.42
CA LYS A 73 14.68 -13.80 5.70
C LYS A 73 13.82 -13.10 6.76
N ALA A 74 12.58 -12.73 6.42
CA ALA A 74 11.69 -11.95 7.26
C ALA A 74 12.27 -10.56 7.61
N GLY A 75 12.92 -9.93 6.64
CA GLY A 75 13.52 -8.62 6.78
C GLY A 75 14.18 -8.15 5.49
N VAL A 76 14.70 -6.93 5.50
CA VAL A 76 15.34 -6.31 4.33
C VAL A 76 16.78 -5.93 4.62
N ASN A 77 17.71 -6.37 3.76
CA ASN A 77 19.09 -5.91 3.80
C ASN A 77 19.20 -4.49 3.22
N PHE A 78 20.40 -3.89 3.25
CA PHE A 78 20.57 -2.52 2.76
C PHE A 78 20.18 -2.33 1.28
N SER A 79 20.49 -3.30 0.41
CA SER A 79 20.15 -3.22 -1.01
C SER A 79 18.64 -3.14 -1.21
N GLU A 80 17.89 -4.00 -0.52
CA GLU A 80 16.43 -4.04 -0.55
C GLU A 80 15.80 -2.82 0.14
N PHE A 81 16.43 -2.34 1.23
CA PHE A 81 15.98 -1.16 1.97
C PHE A 81 15.93 0.09 1.10
N THR A 82 16.83 0.26 0.13
CA THR A 82 16.75 1.40 -0.81
C THR A 82 15.43 1.40 -1.60
N GLY A 83 14.94 0.22 -1.97
CA GLY A 83 13.64 0.02 -2.62
C GLY A 83 12.48 0.33 -1.67
N VAL A 84 12.56 -0.17 -0.43
CA VAL A 84 11.57 0.13 0.63
C VAL A 84 11.48 1.64 0.89
N TRP A 85 12.62 2.31 1.04
CA TRP A 85 12.68 3.76 1.25
C TRP A 85 12.02 4.52 0.12
N LYS A 86 12.36 4.17 -1.14
CA LYS A 86 11.73 4.76 -2.31
C LYS A 86 10.21 4.54 -2.31
N TYR A 87 9.78 3.32 -2.06
CA TYR A 87 8.37 2.95 -2.05
C TYR A 87 7.57 3.77 -1.03
N ILE A 88 8.07 3.87 0.21
CA ILE A 88 7.45 4.66 1.26
C ILE A 88 7.45 6.15 0.91
N THR A 89 8.55 6.68 0.38
CA THR A 89 8.66 8.08 -0.03
C THR A 89 7.68 8.42 -1.15
N ASP A 90 7.57 7.57 -2.16
CA ASP A 90 6.64 7.79 -3.27
C ASP A 90 5.18 7.76 -2.76
N TRP A 91 4.85 6.85 -1.82
CA TRP A 91 3.54 6.84 -1.14
C TRP A 91 3.28 8.09 -0.30
N GLN A 92 4.28 8.62 0.41
CA GLN A 92 4.13 9.87 1.16
C GLN A 92 3.79 11.03 0.23
N ASN A 93 4.41 11.10 -0.95
CA ASN A 93 4.12 12.14 -1.93
C ASN A 93 2.69 12.03 -2.47
N VAL A 94 2.23 10.82 -2.75
CA VAL A 94 0.84 10.56 -3.13
C VAL A 94 -0.11 10.99 -2.01
N PHE A 95 0.13 10.54 -0.78
CA PHE A 95 -0.73 10.88 0.36
C PHE A 95 -0.86 12.39 0.56
N ARG A 96 0.26 13.11 0.57
CA ARG A 96 0.29 14.59 0.68
C ARG A 96 -0.37 15.31 -0.48
N THR A 97 -0.46 14.69 -1.66
CA THR A 97 -1.16 15.28 -2.80
C THR A 97 -2.68 15.29 -2.59
N TYR A 98 -3.18 14.30 -1.84
CA TYR A 98 -4.62 14.10 -1.63
C TYR A 98 -5.13 14.58 -0.27
N ASP A 99 -4.29 14.56 0.77
CA ASP A 99 -4.52 15.24 2.06
C ASP A 99 -4.40 16.76 1.85
N ARG A 100 -5.49 17.38 1.41
CA ARG A 100 -5.51 18.79 0.95
C ARG A 100 -5.54 19.77 2.09
N ASP A 101 -6.15 19.37 3.20
CA ASP A 101 -6.24 20.19 4.40
C ASP A 101 -5.04 20.00 5.35
N ASN A 102 -4.10 19.11 5.00
CA ASN A 102 -2.94 18.72 5.82
C ASN A 102 -3.37 18.23 7.22
N SER A 103 -4.52 17.57 7.31
CA SER A 103 -5.02 17.00 8.56
C SER A 103 -4.20 15.77 9.00
N GLY A 104 -3.40 15.19 8.11
CA GLY A 104 -2.68 13.94 8.32
C GLY A 104 -3.56 12.71 8.12
N MET A 105 -4.78 12.89 7.60
CA MET A 105 -5.72 11.82 7.28
C MET A 105 -6.40 12.10 5.94
N ILE A 106 -6.79 11.06 5.22
CA ILE A 106 -7.55 11.16 3.97
C ILE A 106 -9.03 10.95 4.28
N ASP A 107 -9.86 11.94 3.98
CA ASP A 107 -11.32 11.84 4.08
C ASP A 107 -11.94 11.10 2.87
N LYS A 108 -13.26 10.92 2.87
CA LYS A 108 -13.97 10.25 1.76
C LYS A 108 -13.80 10.95 0.41
N ASN A 109 -13.86 12.27 0.38
CA ASN A 109 -13.75 13.04 -0.86
C ASN A 109 -12.33 13.02 -1.41
N GLU A 110 -11.34 13.06 -0.54
CA GLU A 110 -9.92 12.93 -0.87
C GLU A 110 -9.62 11.50 -1.34
N LEU A 111 -10.16 10.49 -0.67
CA LEU A 111 -10.03 9.09 -1.09
C LEU A 111 -10.62 8.86 -2.49
N LYS A 112 -11.80 9.44 -2.77
CA LYS A 112 -12.43 9.39 -4.11
C LYS A 112 -11.53 9.98 -5.18
N GLN A 113 -10.81 11.05 -4.86
CA GLN A 113 -9.89 11.68 -5.79
C GLN A 113 -8.62 10.84 -5.98
N ALA A 114 -8.07 10.31 -4.88
CA ALA A 114 -6.93 9.41 -4.88
C ALA A 114 -7.21 8.14 -5.71
N LEU A 115 -8.40 7.59 -5.58
CA LEU A 115 -8.82 6.37 -6.28
C LEU A 115 -9.56 6.65 -7.58
N SER A 116 -9.52 7.88 -8.13
CA SER A 116 -10.23 8.24 -9.36
C SER A 116 -9.81 7.45 -10.62
N GLY A 117 -8.64 6.81 -10.59
CA GLY A 117 -8.26 5.81 -11.60
C GLY A 117 -9.13 4.54 -11.54
N TYR A 118 -9.58 4.15 -10.36
CA TYR A 118 -10.53 3.05 -10.20
C TYR A 118 -11.96 3.52 -10.48
N ARG A 119 -12.75 2.66 -11.12
CA ARG A 119 -14.17 2.88 -11.38
C ARG A 119 -15.02 2.35 -10.22
N LEU A 120 -15.00 3.06 -9.10
CA LEU A 120 -15.69 2.64 -7.87
C LEU A 120 -16.94 3.49 -7.62
N SER A 121 -17.98 2.87 -7.06
CA SER A 121 -19.18 3.59 -6.62
C SER A 121 -18.90 4.42 -5.37
N ASP A 122 -19.68 5.47 -5.14
CA ASP A 122 -19.54 6.32 -3.95
C ASP A 122 -19.66 5.51 -2.65
N GLN A 123 -20.62 4.58 -2.61
CA GLN A 123 -20.84 3.67 -1.48
C GLN A 123 -19.64 2.75 -1.21
N PHE A 124 -18.90 2.34 -2.25
CA PHE A 124 -17.74 1.48 -2.08
C PHE A 124 -16.58 2.22 -1.37
N HIS A 125 -16.49 3.54 -1.51
CA HIS A 125 -15.52 4.34 -0.74
C HIS A 125 -15.82 4.30 0.76
N ASP A 126 -17.10 4.29 1.16
CA ASP A 126 -17.47 4.11 2.58
C ASP A 126 -17.04 2.74 3.11
N ILE A 127 -17.15 1.69 2.29
CA ILE A 127 -16.70 0.34 2.63
C ILE A 127 -15.18 0.30 2.81
N LEU A 128 -14.43 0.94 1.92
CA LEU A 128 -12.97 1.03 2.02
C LEU A 128 -12.54 1.74 3.30
N ILE A 129 -13.14 2.89 3.63
CA ILE A 129 -12.85 3.61 4.88
C ILE A 129 -13.13 2.71 6.07
N ARG A 130 -14.34 2.13 6.17
CA ARG A 130 -14.69 1.24 7.29
C ARG A 130 -13.78 0.03 7.42
N LYS A 131 -13.23 -0.47 6.31
CA LYS A 131 -12.37 -1.65 6.29
C LYS A 131 -10.94 -1.36 6.75
N PHE A 132 -10.40 -0.18 6.44
CA PHE A 132 -8.99 0.14 6.67
C PHE A 132 -8.76 1.19 7.76
N ASP A 133 -9.73 2.03 8.09
CA ASP A 133 -9.63 3.00 9.20
C ASP A 133 -9.60 2.27 10.55
N ARG A 134 -8.40 2.06 11.09
CA ARG A 134 -8.22 1.45 12.42
C ARG A 134 -8.52 2.42 13.56
N GLN A 135 -8.60 3.72 13.30
CA GLN A 135 -8.85 4.75 14.30
C GLN A 135 -10.36 5.01 14.50
N GLY A 136 -11.20 4.56 13.57
CA GLY A 136 -12.66 4.70 13.63
C GLY A 136 -13.13 6.14 13.53
N ARG A 137 -12.37 7.01 12.85
CA ARG A 137 -12.65 8.45 12.70
C ARG A 137 -13.41 8.79 11.41
N GLY A 138 -13.62 7.81 10.53
CA GLY A 138 -14.19 8.05 9.20
C GLY A 138 -13.21 8.65 8.20
N GLN A 139 -11.91 8.63 8.53
CA GLN A 139 -10.79 9.09 7.69
C GLN A 139 -9.66 8.06 7.79
N ILE A 140 -8.80 7.99 6.79
CA ILE A 140 -7.75 6.97 6.70
C ILE A 140 -6.37 7.61 6.93
N ALA A 141 -5.62 7.09 7.91
CA ALA A 141 -4.24 7.50 8.16
C ALA A 141 -3.27 6.95 7.10
N PHE A 142 -2.05 7.50 7.03
CA PHE A 142 -1.06 7.17 6.00
C PHE A 142 -0.77 5.66 5.84
N ASP A 143 -0.56 4.96 6.96
CA ASP A 143 -0.24 3.53 6.98
C ASP A 143 -1.40 2.65 6.52
N ASP A 144 -2.62 3.01 6.91
CA ASP A 144 -3.86 2.34 6.52
C ASP A 144 -4.22 2.61 5.06
N PHE A 145 -3.89 3.81 4.54
CA PHE A 145 -4.07 4.15 3.14
C PHE A 145 -3.19 3.28 2.23
N ILE A 146 -1.91 3.11 2.57
CA ILE A 146 -1.01 2.20 1.84
C ILE A 146 -1.59 0.79 1.82
N GLN A 147 -2.03 0.26 2.98
CA GLN A 147 -2.60 -1.09 3.04
C GLN A 147 -3.84 -1.23 2.16
N GLY A 148 -4.74 -0.24 2.21
CA GLY A 148 -5.94 -0.20 1.40
C GLY A 148 -5.62 -0.25 -0.09
N CYS A 149 -4.65 0.55 -0.53
CA CYS A 149 -4.22 0.58 -1.92
C CYS A 149 -3.54 -0.73 -2.36
N ILE A 150 -2.67 -1.32 -1.53
CA ILE A 150 -2.02 -2.62 -1.83
C ILE A 150 -3.08 -3.71 -2.02
N VAL A 151 -4.03 -3.82 -1.09
CA VAL A 151 -5.10 -4.82 -1.15
C VAL A 151 -6.00 -4.57 -2.37
N LEU A 152 -6.44 -3.33 -2.58
CA LEU A 152 -7.29 -2.98 -3.72
C LEU A 152 -6.61 -3.28 -5.05
N GLN A 153 -5.32 -2.95 -5.19
CA GLN A 153 -4.55 -3.24 -6.40
C GLN A 153 -4.44 -4.75 -6.62
N ARG A 154 -4.05 -5.53 -5.60
CA ARG A 154 -3.92 -6.99 -5.71
C ARG A 154 -5.24 -7.66 -6.09
N LEU A 155 -6.34 -7.26 -5.45
CA LEU A 155 -7.68 -7.77 -5.78
C LEU A 155 -8.10 -7.40 -7.20
N THR A 156 -7.82 -6.17 -7.63
CA THR A 156 -8.12 -5.72 -9.00
C THR A 156 -7.30 -6.48 -10.04
N ASP A 157 -6.02 -6.73 -9.78
CA ASP A 157 -5.14 -7.47 -10.68
C ASP A 157 -5.59 -8.93 -10.82
N ILE A 158 -6.06 -9.54 -9.74
CA ILE A 158 -6.66 -10.89 -9.78
C ILE A 158 -7.97 -10.85 -10.56
N PHE A 159 -8.88 -9.93 -10.25
CA PHE A 159 -10.16 -9.79 -10.96
C PHE A 159 -9.96 -9.66 -12.48
N ARG A 160 -9.02 -8.79 -12.90
CA ARG A 160 -8.68 -8.55 -14.31
C ARG A 160 -8.18 -9.80 -15.04
N ARG A 161 -7.54 -10.75 -14.34
CA ARG A 161 -7.10 -12.01 -14.97
C ARG A 161 -8.26 -12.94 -15.30
N TYR A 162 -9.36 -12.83 -14.55
CA TYR A 162 -10.57 -13.63 -14.76
C TYR A 162 -11.60 -12.92 -15.64
N ASP A 163 -11.62 -11.58 -15.69
CA ASP A 163 -12.44 -10.79 -16.62
C ASP A 163 -11.76 -10.69 -18.00
N THR A 164 -11.90 -11.75 -18.79
CA THR A 164 -11.22 -11.90 -20.09
C THR A 164 -11.79 -11.03 -21.20
N ASP A 165 -13.05 -10.65 -21.12
CA ASP A 165 -13.77 -9.82 -22.08
C ASP A 165 -13.86 -8.35 -21.64
N GLN A 166 -13.33 -8.03 -20.46
CA GLN A 166 -13.29 -6.68 -19.90
C GLN A 166 -14.68 -6.08 -19.81
N ASP A 167 -15.66 -6.82 -19.31
CA ASP A 167 -17.02 -6.30 -19.15
C ASP A 167 -17.32 -5.83 -17.71
N GLY A 168 -16.39 -6.08 -16.78
CA GLY A 168 -16.53 -5.77 -15.36
C GLY A 168 -17.20 -6.89 -14.55
N TRP A 169 -17.39 -8.08 -15.14
CA TRP A 169 -17.98 -9.24 -14.51
C TRP A 169 -17.05 -10.46 -14.65
N ILE A 170 -17.20 -11.40 -13.73
CA ILE A 170 -16.53 -12.70 -13.82
C ILE A 170 -17.55 -13.80 -13.55
N GLN A 171 -17.46 -14.89 -14.30
CA GLN A 171 -18.19 -16.12 -14.01
C GLN A 171 -17.18 -17.19 -13.63
N VAL A 172 -17.26 -17.67 -12.39
CA VAL A 172 -16.34 -18.66 -11.83
C VAL A 172 -17.11 -19.82 -11.21
N SER A 173 -16.59 -21.03 -11.38
CA SER A 173 -17.05 -22.20 -10.64
C SER A 173 -16.63 -22.14 -9.17
N TYR A 174 -17.17 -23.04 -8.34
CA TYR A 174 -16.79 -23.12 -6.92
C TYR A 174 -15.29 -23.32 -6.71
N GLU A 175 -14.66 -24.25 -7.44
CA GLU A 175 -13.22 -24.51 -7.32
C GLU A 175 -12.35 -23.34 -7.83
N GLN A 176 -12.81 -22.67 -8.89
CA GLN A 176 -12.14 -21.47 -9.40
C GLN A 176 -12.23 -20.32 -8.39
N TYR A 177 -13.39 -20.14 -7.75
CA TYR A 177 -13.55 -19.17 -6.67
C TYR A 177 -12.59 -19.46 -5.50
N LEU A 178 -12.53 -20.71 -5.02
CA LEU A 178 -11.60 -21.09 -3.94
C LEU A 178 -10.14 -20.84 -4.33
N SER A 179 -9.74 -21.26 -5.54
CA SER A 179 -8.39 -21.04 -6.06
C SER A 179 -8.04 -19.56 -6.18
N MET A 180 -9.00 -18.74 -6.61
CA MET A 180 -8.85 -17.28 -6.66
C MET A 180 -8.63 -16.69 -5.27
N VAL A 181 -9.42 -17.11 -4.28
CA VAL A 181 -9.28 -16.64 -2.89
C VAL A 181 -7.95 -17.07 -2.28
N PHE A 182 -7.53 -18.32 -2.48
CA PHE A 182 -6.24 -18.83 -1.98
C PHE A 182 -5.02 -18.14 -2.61
N SER A 183 -5.16 -17.50 -3.77
CA SER A 183 -4.06 -16.71 -4.36
C SER A 183 -3.84 -15.35 -3.69
N ILE A 184 -4.77 -14.91 -2.82
CA ILE A 184 -4.72 -13.63 -2.11
C ILE A 184 -4.09 -13.78 -0.71
N VAL A 185 -4.49 -14.84 0.01
CA VAL A 185 -4.06 -15.13 1.38
C VAL A 185 -2.72 -15.85 1.44
#